data_AF-A0A8W7Q1L9-F1
#
_entry.id   AF-A0A8W7Q1L9-F1
#
_cell.length_a   1.000
_cell.length_b   1.000
_cell.length_c   1.000
_cell.angle_alpha   90.00
_cell.angle_beta   90.00
_cell.angle_gamma   90.00
#
_symmetry.space_group_name_H-M   'P 1'
#
loop_
_entity.id
_entity.type
_entity.pdbx_description
1 polymer ?
#
loop_
_entity_poly.entity_id
_entity_poly.type
_entity_poly.pdbx_seq_one_letter_code
_entity_poly.pdbx_strand_id
1 'polypeptide(L)'
;MLGLRAALLRRQAAMPSLYLLLPLLLLAVGGLWLSLNTLVGREGGAALLVLLLGFKSFESRQQRDWQVLLALGFFLAAMPLLFDQSPLAAVWLAISLLALTWAMLILSGEMVEGSLRSAMQALALSLPLMLVLFVVMPRLPGPLWSMPHDQHVASTGLSRQHGAG
;
A
#
# COMPACT_ATOMS: atom_id res chain seq x y z
N MET A 1 4.76 15.33 -0.20
CA MET A 1 5.28 15.15 -1.57
C MET A 1 4.25 15.46 -2.66
N LEU A 2 3.03 14.91 -2.60
CA LEU A 2 1.98 15.16 -3.62
C LEU A 2 1.53 16.63 -3.72
N GLY A 3 1.40 17.34 -2.59
CA GLY A 3 1.04 18.76 -2.60
C GLY A 3 2.10 19.67 -3.25
N LEU A 4 3.39 19.30 -3.13
CA LEU A 4 4.48 20.05 -3.74
C LEU A 4 4.51 19.85 -5.26
N ARG A 5 4.24 18.63 -5.74
CA ARG A 5 4.00 18.36 -7.17
C ARG A 5 2.81 19.14 -7.71
N ALA A 6 1.68 19.13 -6.99
CA ALA A 6 0.48 19.87 -7.39
C ALA A 6 0.73 21.38 -7.46
N ALA A 7 1.50 21.94 -6.53
CA ALA A 7 1.92 23.33 -6.53
C ALA A 7 2.87 23.66 -7.70
N LEU A 8 3.84 22.79 -8.00
CA LEU A 8 4.77 22.96 -9.13
C LEU A 8 4.06 22.86 -10.48
N LEU A 9 3.10 21.94 -10.63
CA LEU A 9 2.24 21.81 -11.82
C LEU A 9 1.35 23.04 -11.99
N ARG A 10 0.76 23.56 -10.90
CA ARG A 10 0.02 24.84 -10.92
C ARG A 10 0.89 26.04 -11.28
N ARG A 11 2.18 26.00 -10.95
CA ARG A 11 3.15 27.07 -11.25
C ARG A 11 3.90 26.89 -12.57
N GLN A 12 3.58 25.86 -13.37
CA GLN A 12 4.30 25.50 -14.61
C GLN A 12 5.83 25.40 -14.42
N ALA A 13 6.28 25.13 -13.19
CA ALA A 13 7.69 25.10 -12.87
C ALA A 13 8.32 23.81 -13.41
N ALA A 14 9.52 23.91 -13.96
CA ALA A 14 10.27 22.76 -14.45
C ALA A 14 10.39 21.72 -13.32
N MET A 15 10.03 20.47 -13.62
CA MET A 15 10.18 19.39 -12.65
C MET A 15 11.65 19.30 -12.22
N PRO A 16 11.93 19.12 -10.91
CA PRO A 16 13.31 19.05 -10.42
C PRO A 16 14.09 17.96 -11.18
N SER A 17 15.33 18.28 -11.53
CA SER A 17 16.17 17.37 -12.32
C SER A 17 16.41 16.06 -11.56
N LEU A 18 16.51 14.95 -12.30
CA LEU A 18 16.73 13.60 -11.74
C LEU A 18 17.97 13.57 -10.82
N TYR A 19 18.98 14.37 -11.15
CA TYR A 19 20.21 14.52 -10.37
C TYR A 19 20.00 15.14 -8.97
N LEU A 20 18.95 15.93 -8.74
CA LEU A 20 18.62 16.45 -7.41
C LEU A 20 17.75 15.47 -6.61
N LEU A 21 16.94 14.66 -7.30
CA LEU A 21 16.10 13.64 -6.68
C LEU A 21 16.92 12.45 -6.17
N LEU A 22 17.95 12.03 -6.90
CA LEU A 22 18.78 10.87 -6.52
C LEU A 22 19.47 11.02 -5.14
N PRO A 23 20.20 12.11 -4.83
CA PRO A 23 20.81 12.29 -3.51
C PRO A 23 19.76 12.47 -2.41
N LEU A 24 18.63 13.11 -2.71
CA LEU A 24 17.53 13.25 -1.75
C LEU A 24 16.88 11.90 -1.41
N LEU A 25 16.74 11.02 -2.40
CA LEU A 25 16.27 9.65 -2.21
C LEU A 25 17.23 8.87 -1.33
N LEU A 26 18.53 8.91 -1.62
CA LEU A 26 19.56 8.26 -0.80
C LEU A 26 19.52 8.76 0.65
N LEU A 27 19.37 10.07 0.84
CA LEU A 27 19.28 10.68 2.17
C LEU A 27 18.02 10.21 2.91
N ALA A 28 16.88 10.14 2.22
CA ALA A 28 15.63 9.63 2.80
C ALA A 28 15.70 8.14 3.15
N VAL A 29 16.33 7.32 2.30
CA VAL A 29 16.60 5.91 2.59
C VAL A 29 17.51 5.77 3.82
N GLY A 30 18.56 6.60 3.92
CA GLY A 30 19.44 6.65 5.09
C GLY A 30 18.69 7.03 6.37
N GLY A 31 17.79 8.03 6.31
CA GLY A 31 16.93 8.40 7.44
C GLY A 31 15.99 7.27 7.86
N LEU A 32 15.44 6.54 6.89
CA LEU A 32 14.62 5.35 7.14
C LEU A 32 15.40 4.24 7.84
N TRP A 33 16.64 3.99 7.40
CA TRP A 33 17.51 3.02 8.05
C TRP A 33 17.82 3.40 9.50
N LEU A 34 18.10 4.68 9.78
CA LEU A 34 18.32 5.17 11.14
C LEU A 34 17.06 5.06 12.03
N SER A 35 15.87 5.23 11.45
CA SER A 35 14.61 5.17 12.19
C SER A 35 14.14 3.75 12.48
N LEU A 36 14.25 2.85 11.51
CA LEU A 36 13.71 1.49 11.60
C LEU A 36 14.76 0.45 11.99
N ASN A 37 16.05 0.79 11.92
CA ASN A 37 17.21 -0.13 12.08
C ASN A 37 17.23 -1.34 11.12
N THR A 38 16.16 -1.56 10.37
CA THR A 38 16.02 -2.55 9.31
C THR A 38 15.19 -1.99 8.17
N LEU A 39 15.61 -2.28 6.94
CA LEU A 39 14.80 -2.03 5.74
C LEU A 39 14.07 -3.30 5.28
N VAL A 40 14.42 -4.46 5.87
CA VAL A 40 13.87 -5.76 5.53
C VAL A 40 12.78 -6.09 6.54
N GLY A 41 11.58 -6.34 6.04
CA GLY A 41 10.40 -6.62 6.86
C GLY A 41 9.20 -5.79 6.41
N ARG A 42 8.06 -6.00 7.08
CA ARG A 42 6.79 -5.37 6.75
C ARG A 42 6.87 -3.84 6.84
N GLU A 43 7.47 -3.31 7.90
CA GLU A 43 7.61 -1.86 8.14
C GLU A 43 8.58 -1.20 7.17
N GLY A 44 9.79 -1.75 7.04
CA GLY A 44 10.81 -1.23 6.14
C GLY A 44 10.38 -1.27 4.67
N GLY A 45 9.75 -2.38 4.25
CA GLY A 45 9.23 -2.54 2.89
C GLY A 45 8.12 -1.54 2.57
N ALA A 46 7.13 -1.38 3.45
CA ALA A 46 6.05 -0.42 3.26
C ALA A 46 6.59 1.02 3.15
N ALA A 47 7.51 1.41 4.03
CA ALA A 47 8.07 2.76 4.02
C ALA A 47 8.95 3.02 2.79
N LEU A 48 9.77 2.04 2.38
CA LEU A 48 10.52 2.12 1.13
C LEU A 48 9.63 2.23 -0.09
N LEU A 49 8.53 1.47 -0.15
CA LEU A 49 7.58 1.55 -1.27
C LEU A 49 6.89 2.91 -1.33
N VAL A 50 6.46 3.47 -0.20
CA VAL A 50 5.91 4.83 -0.14
C VAL A 50 6.92 5.85 -0.64
N LEU A 51 8.18 5.72 -0.20
CA LEU A 51 9.26 6.60 -0.61
C LEU A 51 9.52 6.50 -2.12
N LEU A 52 9.74 5.28 -2.63
CA LEU A 52 9.99 5.01 -4.03
C LEU A 52 8.83 5.48 -4.91
N LEU A 53 7.57 5.23 -4.52
CA LEU A 53 6.39 5.71 -5.24
C LEU A 53 6.36 7.25 -5.29
N GLY A 54 6.67 7.90 -4.17
CA GLY A 54 6.76 9.36 -4.08
C GLY A 54 7.79 9.94 -5.05
N PHE A 55 8.99 9.37 -5.08
CA PHE A 55 10.06 9.79 -5.99
C PHE A 55 9.76 9.43 -7.46
N LYS A 56 9.27 8.22 -7.72
CA LYS A 56 8.88 7.73 -9.05
C LYS A 56 7.81 8.62 -9.65
N SER A 57 6.92 9.17 -8.82
CA SER A 57 5.95 10.17 -9.26
C SER A 57 6.67 11.31 -9.97
N PHE A 58 7.67 11.96 -9.34
CA PHE A 58 8.42 13.10 -9.90
C PHE A 58 9.20 12.77 -11.18
N GLU A 59 9.56 11.52 -11.39
CA GLU A 59 10.22 11.07 -12.62
C GLU A 59 9.24 10.79 -13.78
N SER A 60 7.96 10.55 -13.47
CA SER A 60 6.97 10.08 -14.44
C SER A 60 6.64 11.15 -15.49
N ARG A 61 6.95 10.85 -16.75
CA ARG A 61 6.76 11.74 -17.90
C ARG A 61 5.84 11.15 -18.95
N GLN A 62 5.76 9.82 -19.05
CA GLN A 62 4.93 9.13 -20.02
C GLN A 62 3.69 8.51 -19.38
N GLN A 63 2.65 8.27 -20.18
CA GLN A 63 1.43 7.59 -19.73
C GLN A 63 1.73 6.20 -19.11
N ARG A 64 2.74 5.50 -19.65
CA ARG A 64 3.21 4.21 -19.14
C ARG A 64 3.73 4.30 -17.70
N ASP A 65 4.41 5.41 -17.37
CA ASP A 65 4.92 5.62 -16.01
C ASP A 65 3.78 5.77 -15.01
N TRP A 66 2.71 6.47 -15.40
CA TRP A 66 1.50 6.62 -14.58
C TRP A 66 0.77 5.29 -14.36
N GLN A 67 0.73 4.40 -15.36
CA GLN A 67 0.19 3.06 -15.18
C GLN A 67 1.00 2.25 -14.15
N VAL A 68 2.33 2.36 -14.18
CA VAL A 68 3.22 1.73 -13.19
C VAL A 68 3.00 2.32 -11.79
N LEU A 69 2.83 3.64 -11.67
CA LEU A 69 2.51 4.27 -10.38
C LEU A 69 1.17 3.78 -9.82
N LEU A 70 0.14 3.67 -10.66
CA LEU A 70 -1.16 3.15 -10.24
C LEU A 70 -1.06 1.68 -9.83
N ALA A 71 -0.35 0.86 -10.59
CA ALA A 71 -0.09 -0.54 -10.23
C ALA A 71 0.62 -0.67 -8.88
N LEU A 72 1.64 0.17 -8.63
CA LEU A 72 2.35 0.20 -7.36
C LEU A 72 1.46 0.78 -6.23
N GLY A 73 0.54 1.70 -6.56
CA GLY A 73 -0.51 2.19 -5.67
C GLY A 73 -1.48 1.09 -5.23
N PHE A 74 -1.88 0.18 -6.12
CA PHE A 74 -2.72 -0.98 -5.76
C PHE A 74 -2.02 -1.88 -4.73
N PHE A 75 -0.72 -2.13 -4.92
CA PHE A 75 0.07 -2.89 -3.96
C PHE A 75 0.18 -2.17 -2.62
N LEU A 76 0.42 -0.85 -2.65
CA LEU A 76 0.53 -0.02 -1.46
C LEU A 76 -0.80 0.10 -0.69
N ALA A 77 -1.94 0.09 -1.40
CA ALA A 77 -3.27 0.10 -0.78
C ALA A 77 -3.53 -1.15 0.07
N ALA A 78 -2.91 -2.29 -0.26
CA ALA A 78 -3.01 -3.53 0.51
C ALA A 78 -2.05 -3.59 1.71
N MET A 79 -1.04 -2.71 1.80
CA MET A 79 -0.05 -2.72 2.88
C MET A 79 -0.66 -2.65 4.29
N PRO A 80 -1.66 -1.79 4.59
CA PRO A 80 -2.28 -1.74 5.91
C PRO A 80 -2.80 -3.10 6.39
N LEU A 81 -3.28 -3.95 5.47
CA LEU A 81 -3.79 -5.28 5.77
C LEU A 81 -2.70 -6.25 6.25
N LEU A 82 -1.44 -5.95 5.93
CA LEU A 82 -0.31 -6.69 6.48
C LEU A 82 -0.13 -6.40 7.97
N PHE A 83 -0.52 -5.21 8.45
CA PHE A 83 -0.34 -4.77 9.83
C PHE A 83 -1.51 -5.14 10.72
N ASP A 84 -2.72 -4.82 10.27
CA ASP A 84 -3.95 -5.02 11.02
C ASP A 84 -5.08 -5.45 10.07
N GLN A 85 -5.84 -6.47 10.50
CA GLN A 85 -6.97 -7.02 9.77
C GLN A 85 -8.30 -6.45 10.30
N SER A 86 -8.29 -5.20 10.76
CA SER A 86 -9.47 -4.54 11.29
C SER A 86 -10.48 -4.18 10.19
N PRO A 87 -11.78 -4.05 10.53
CA PRO A 87 -12.80 -3.59 9.58
C PRO A 87 -12.46 -2.23 8.97
N LEU A 88 -11.77 -1.36 9.72
CA LEU A 88 -11.32 -0.06 9.22
C LEU A 88 -10.30 -0.18 8.09
N ALA A 89 -9.34 -1.10 8.21
CA ALA A 89 -8.39 -1.39 7.15
C ALA A 89 -9.08 -1.91 5.88
N ALA A 90 -10.14 -2.72 6.03
CA ALA A 90 -10.95 -3.19 4.90
C ALA A 90 -11.70 -2.05 4.19
N VAL A 91 -12.31 -1.12 4.95
CA VAL A 91 -12.96 0.07 4.39
C VAL A 91 -11.95 0.95 3.66
N TRP A 92 -10.78 1.18 4.27
CA TRP A 92 -9.69 1.93 3.64
C TRP A 92 -9.23 1.30 2.33
N LEU A 93 -9.05 -0.02 2.30
CA LEU A 93 -8.69 -0.77 1.10
C LEU A 93 -9.78 -0.60 0.02
N ALA A 94 -11.05 -0.77 0.35
CA ALA A 94 -12.15 -0.63 -0.60
C ALA A 94 -12.18 0.78 -1.25
N ILE A 95 -12.05 1.84 -0.45
CA ILE A 95 -11.99 3.22 -0.94
C ILE A 95 -10.76 3.42 -1.83
N SER A 96 -9.60 2.91 -1.42
CA SER A 96 -8.35 3.01 -2.17
C SER A 96 -8.44 2.30 -3.51
N LEU A 97 -8.99 1.07 -3.55
CA LEU A 97 -9.20 0.31 -4.78
C LEU A 97 -10.16 1.03 -5.73
N LEU A 98 -11.24 1.63 -5.21
CA LEU A 98 -12.18 2.41 -6.01
C LEU A 98 -11.48 3.61 -6.64
N ALA A 99 -10.75 4.39 -5.85
CA ALA A 99 -10.03 5.57 -6.33
C ALA A 99 -8.96 5.21 -7.38
N LEU A 100 -8.19 4.15 -7.15
CA LEU A 100 -7.13 3.70 -8.07
C LEU A 100 -7.71 3.13 -9.36
N THR A 101 -8.80 2.35 -9.28
CA THR A 101 -9.50 1.82 -10.46
C THR A 101 -10.09 2.95 -11.28
N TRP A 102 -10.72 3.92 -10.61
CA TRP A 102 -11.26 5.11 -11.26
C TRP A 102 -10.17 5.93 -11.96
N ALA A 103 -9.04 6.17 -11.29
CA ALA A 103 -7.89 6.85 -11.88
C ALA A 103 -7.31 6.08 -13.09
N MET A 104 -7.28 4.75 -13.05
CA MET A 104 -6.81 3.91 -14.15
C MET A 104 -7.73 4.00 -15.38
N LEU A 105 -9.06 4.05 -15.17
CA LEU A 105 -10.03 4.22 -16.25
C LEU A 105 -9.88 5.58 -16.93
N ILE A 106 -9.76 6.65 -16.13
CA ILE A 106 -9.50 8.01 -16.65
C ILE A 106 -8.19 8.03 -17.44
N LEU A 107 -7.12 7.42 -16.91
CA LEU A 107 -5.83 7.35 -17.59
C LEU A 107 -5.90 6.57 -18.92
N SER A 108 -6.82 5.60 -19.01
CA SER A 108 -7.05 4.80 -20.22
C SER A 108 -7.89 5.52 -21.28
N GLY A 109 -8.36 6.74 -21.00
CA GLY A 109 -9.13 7.57 -21.93
C GLY A 109 -10.64 7.45 -21.80
N GLU A 110 -11.16 6.80 -20.75
CA GLU A 110 -12.61 6.77 -20.51
C GLU A 110 -13.15 8.14 -20.09
N MET A 111 -14.40 8.42 -20.46
CA MET A 111 -15.11 9.62 -20.03
C MET A 111 -15.32 9.60 -18.50
N VAL A 112 -15.03 10.74 -17.86
CA VAL A 112 -15.11 10.91 -16.40
C VAL A 112 -16.50 10.56 -15.86
N GLU A 113 -17.57 10.92 -16.58
CA GLU A 113 -18.96 10.72 -16.16
C GLU A 113 -19.36 9.24 -16.01
N GLY A 114 -18.80 8.34 -16.82
CA GLY A 114 -19.06 6.90 -16.77
C GLY A 114 -18.06 6.10 -15.93
N SER A 115 -16.81 6.59 -15.87
CA SER A 115 -15.68 5.88 -15.27
C SER A 115 -15.88 5.51 -13.78
N LEU A 116 -16.58 6.31 -12.98
CA LEU A 116 -16.84 5.99 -11.58
C LEU A 116 -17.83 4.82 -11.45
N ARG A 117 -18.89 4.80 -12.28
CA ARG A 117 -19.85 3.69 -12.31
C ARG A 117 -19.17 2.41 -12.77
N SER A 118 -18.33 2.48 -13.80
CA SER A 118 -17.55 1.33 -14.28
C SER A 118 -16.60 0.81 -13.19
N ALA A 119 -15.91 1.68 -12.46
CA ALA A 119 -15.05 1.29 -11.34
C ALA A 119 -15.84 0.60 -10.22
N MET A 120 -17.01 1.14 -9.85
CA MET A 120 -17.89 0.51 -8.86
C MET A 120 -18.39 -0.86 -9.34
N GLN A 121 -18.77 -1.00 -10.60
CA GLN A 121 -19.19 -2.28 -11.18
C GLN A 121 -18.06 -3.30 -11.18
N ALA A 122 -16.83 -2.89 -11.54
CA ALA A 122 -15.66 -3.77 -11.51
C ALA A 122 -15.40 -4.29 -10.09
N LEU A 123 -15.53 -3.44 -9.06
CA LEU A 123 -15.42 -3.87 -7.66
C LEU A 123 -16.59 -4.75 -7.21
N ALA A 124 -17.81 -4.46 -7.66
CA ALA A 124 -18.96 -5.31 -7.35
C ALA A 124 -18.82 -6.71 -7.95
N LEU A 125 -18.27 -6.81 -9.17
CA LEU A 125 -18.00 -8.08 -9.84
C LEU A 125 -16.83 -8.86 -9.22
N SER A 126 -15.93 -8.21 -8.48
CA SER A 126 -14.84 -8.88 -7.77
C SER A 126 -15.25 -9.45 -6.41
N LEU A 127 -16.36 -8.97 -5.82
CA LEU A 127 -16.89 -9.48 -4.55
C LEU A 127 -17.22 -10.99 -4.56
N PRO A 128 -17.89 -11.56 -5.60
CA PRO A 128 -18.14 -13.00 -5.67
C PRO A 128 -16.84 -13.81 -5.64
N LEU A 129 -15.83 -13.37 -6.39
CA LEU A 129 -14.53 -14.04 -6.41
C LEU A 129 -13.85 -13.96 -5.03
N MET A 130 -13.91 -12.81 -4.37
CA MET A 130 -13.42 -12.63 -3.00
C MET A 130 -14.13 -13.58 -2.02
N LEU A 131 -15.46 -13.71 -2.09
CA LEU A 131 -16.23 -14.60 -1.22
C LEU A 131 -15.85 -16.06 -1.44
N VAL A 132 -15.69 -16.48 -2.70
CA VAL A 132 -15.20 -17.84 -3.03
C VAL A 132 -13.82 -18.07 -2.42
N LEU A 133 -12.88 -17.14 -2.62
CA LEU A 133 -11.53 -17.25 -2.04
C LEU A 133 -11.56 -17.26 -0.51
N PHE A 134 -12.45 -16.49 0.11
CA PHE A 134 -12.59 -16.44 1.57
C PHE A 134 -13.16 -17.73 2.17
N VAL A 135 -14.07 -18.40 1.47
CA VAL A 135 -14.60 -19.71 1.88
C VAL A 135 -13.56 -20.80 1.66
N VAL A 136 -12.81 -20.73 0.56
CA VAL A 136 -11.83 -21.76 0.17
C VAL A 136 -10.52 -21.65 0.97
N MET A 137 -10.06 -20.44 1.33
CA MET A 137 -8.93 -20.26 2.23
C MET A 137 -9.42 -20.23 3.69
N PRO A 138 -9.23 -21.31 4.47
CA PRO A 138 -9.39 -21.21 5.91
C PRO A 138 -8.39 -20.17 6.43
N ARG A 139 -8.91 -19.10 7.03
CA ARG A 139 -8.13 -18.01 7.64
C ARG A 139 -6.99 -18.57 8.47
N LEU A 140 -5.76 -18.34 8.00
CA LEU A 140 -4.55 -18.85 8.61
C LEU A 140 -4.38 -18.22 10.01
N PRO A 141 -4.07 -19.00 11.05
CA PRO A 141 -3.97 -18.51 12.43
C PRO A 141 -2.76 -17.60 12.71
N GLY A 142 -2.02 -17.19 11.68
CA GLY A 142 -0.93 -16.23 11.79
C GLY A 142 -0.46 -15.75 10.42
N PRO A 143 0.27 -14.61 10.36
CA PRO A 143 0.85 -14.13 9.12
C PRO A 143 1.92 -15.12 8.63
N LEU A 144 1.81 -15.59 7.39
CA LEU A 144 2.78 -16.52 6.77
C LEU A 144 4.21 -15.95 6.69
N TRP A 145 4.35 -14.64 6.91
CA TRP A 145 5.57 -13.86 6.77
C TRP A 145 6.14 -13.43 8.13
N SER A 146 5.62 -13.94 9.25
CA SER A 146 6.17 -13.65 10.58
C SER A 146 7.59 -14.22 10.67
N MET A 147 8.56 -13.36 10.92
CA MET A 147 9.91 -13.82 11.26
C MET A 147 9.89 -14.38 12.70
N PRO A 148 10.67 -15.43 13.02
CA PRO A 148 10.65 -16.06 14.34
C PRO A 148 10.85 -15.13 15.55
N HIS A 149 11.39 -13.93 15.33
CA HIS A 149 11.69 -12.93 16.36
C HIS A 149 10.47 -12.07 16.78
N ASP A 150 9.35 -12.09 16.05
CA ASP A 150 8.11 -11.38 16.40
C ASP A 150 7.26 -12.13 17.46
N GLN A 151 7.78 -13.21 18.06
CA GLN A 151 7.12 -13.96 19.13
C GLN A 151 7.29 -13.35 20.53
N HIS A 152 7.59 -12.05 20.63
CA HIS A 152 7.65 -11.40 21.93
C HIS A 152 6.25 -11.08 22.45
N VAL A 153 5.78 -11.99 23.32
CA VAL A 153 4.83 -11.79 24.42
C VAL A 153 3.35 -11.82 24.04
N ALA A 154 2.84 -13.05 23.92
CA ALA A 154 1.56 -13.43 24.52
C ALA A 154 1.70 -14.81 25.18
N SER A 155 2.53 -14.90 26.23
CA SER A 155 2.47 -16.03 27.18
C SER A 155 1.30 -15.81 28.14
N THR A 156 0.07 -15.93 27.66
CA THR A 156 -1.11 -15.99 28.54
C THR A 156 -1.95 -17.20 28.16
N GLY A 157 -1.67 -18.33 28.81
CA GLY A 157 -2.57 -19.48 28.78
C GLY A 157 -1.94 -20.82 29.09
N LEU A 158 -2.18 -21.28 30.33
CA LEU A 158 -2.37 -22.70 30.74
C LEU A 158 -1.17 -23.53 31.21
N SER A 159 -0.94 -23.49 32.53
CA SER A 159 -0.80 -24.69 33.41
C SER A 159 -0.70 -24.20 34.86
N ARG A 160 -1.18 -24.85 35.93
CA ARG A 160 -1.95 -26.07 36.14
C ARG A 160 -2.52 -25.96 37.57
N GLN A 161 -3.75 -26.41 37.69
CA GLN A 161 -4.45 -26.90 38.87
C GLN A 161 -3.52 -27.64 39.86
N HIS A 162 -3.60 -27.31 41.16
CA HIS A 162 -3.34 -28.26 42.24
C HIS A 162 -4.43 -28.10 43.29
N GLY A 163 -5.43 -28.98 43.22
CA GLY A 163 -6.20 -29.42 44.37
C GLY A 163 -5.72 -30.82 44.74
N ALA A 164 -5.29 -30.96 45.99
CA ALA A 164 -5.14 -32.17 46.80
C ALA A 164 -4.58 -31.65 48.13
N GLY A 165 -5.09 -31.96 49.31
CA GLY A 165 -6.00 -32.97 49.82
C GLY A 165 -5.76 -32.97 51.32
#